data_AF-X1N3Y5-F1
#
_entry.id   AF-X1N3Y5-F1
#
_cell.length_a   1.000
_cell.length_b   1.000
_cell.length_c   1.000
_cell.angle_alpha   90.00
_cell.angle_beta   90.00
_cell.angle_gamma   90.00
#
_symmetry.space_group_name_H-M   'P 1'
#
loop_
_entity.id
_entity.type
_entity.pdbx_description
1 polymer ?
#
loop_
_entity_poly.entity_id
_entity_poly.type
_entity_poly.pdbx_seq_one_letter_code
_entity_poly.pdbx_strand_id
1 'polypeptide(L)' 'AEVDFNVVMTSKGEFVEVQGTAEGKPFTKETIDSLLALAEKGIKQLFQAQQAALETAKIT' A
#
# COMPACT_ATOMS: atom_id res chain seq x y z
N ALA A 1 -2.59 -9.25 15.16
CA ALA A 1 -1.56 -8.36 14.58
C ALA A 1 -1.26 -7.30 15.62
N GLU A 2 -0.01 -6.92 15.86
CA GLU A 2 0.36 -5.92 16.90
C GLU A 2 0.48 -4.49 16.34
N VAL A 3 0.10 -4.31 15.07
CA VAL A 3 0.35 -3.12 14.26
C VAL A 3 -0.82 -2.91 13.32
N ASP A 4 -1.37 -1.70 13.33
CA ASP A 4 -2.26 -1.19 12.28
C ASP A 4 -1.45 -0.22 11.39
N PHE A 5 -1.44 -0.46 10.08
CA PHE A 5 -0.62 0.28 9.13
C PHE A 5 -1.36 0.46 7.80
N ASN A 6 -1.65 1.72 7.48
CA ASN A 6 -2.37 2.14 6.28
C ASN A 6 -1.43 2.94 5.38
N VAL A 7 -1.46 2.62 4.07
CA VAL A 7 -0.59 3.25 3.06
C VAL A 7 -1.42 3.62 1.84
N VAL A 8 -1.27 4.86 1.39
CA VAL A 8 -1.86 5.38 0.15
C VAL A 8 -0.75 5.87 -0.76
N MET A 9 -0.73 5.42 -2.01
CA MET A 9 0.30 5.79 -2.99
C MET A 9 -0.32 6.15 -4.34
N THR A 10 0.38 7.00 -5.08
CA THR A 10 0.09 7.26 -6.49
C THR A 10 0.59 6.10 -7.36
N SER A 11 0.09 6.03 -8.60
CA SER A 11 0.57 5.04 -9.58
C SER A 11 2.05 5.22 -9.97
N LYS A 12 2.65 6.36 -9.64
CA LYS A 12 4.07 6.66 -9.87
C LYS A 12 4.97 6.20 -8.71
N GLY A 13 4.39 5.64 -7.65
CA GLY A 13 5.12 5.20 -6.46
C GLY A 13 5.36 6.30 -5.42
N GLU A 14 4.67 7.45 -5.54
CA GLU A 14 4.80 8.53 -4.57
C GLU A 14 3.82 8.30 -3.39
N PHE A 15 4.27 8.53 -2.17
CA PHE A 15 3.42 8.41 -0.99
C PHE A 15 2.46 9.60 -0.87
N VAL A 16 1.17 9.30 -0.72
CA VAL A 16 0.13 10.27 -0.38
C VAL A 16 -0.09 10.28 1.13
N GLU A 17 -0.14 9.09 1.73
CA GLU A 17 -0.33 8.91 3.18
C GLU A 17 0.40 7.66 3.65
N VAL A 18 1.03 7.78 4.81
CA VAL A 18 1.55 6.65 5.59
C VAL A 18 1.12 6.87 7.03
N GLN A 19 0.28 5.98 7.55
CA GLN A 19 -0.23 6.04 8.91
C GLN A 19 0.00 4.70 9.57
N GLY A 20 0.70 4.71 10.71
CA GLY A 20 0.94 3.52 11.51
C GLY A 20 0.65 3.78 12.97
N THR A 21 -0.08 2.87 13.62
CA THR A 21 -0.36 2.91 15.06
C THR A 21 0.20 1.66 15.73
N ALA A 22 1.08 1.88 16.71
CA ALA A 22 1.62 0.81 17.53
C ALA A 22 0.58 0.48 18.60
N GLU A 23 -0.03 -0.70 18.54
CA GLU A 23 -1.03 -1.15 19.52
C GLU A 23 -0.41 -1.83 20.75
N GLY A 24 0.92 -1.94 20.81
CA GLY A 24 1.63 -2.52 21.97
C GLY A 24 3.09 -2.11 22.10
N LYS A 25 3.92 -2.37 21.09
CA LYS A 25 5.35 -2.02 21.09
C LYS A 25 5.66 -0.99 20.01
N PRO A 26 6.56 -0.02 20.26
CA PRO A 26 7.03 0.90 19.23
C PRO A 26 7.64 0.17 18.03
N PHE A 27 7.53 0.78 16.85
CA PHE A 27 8.12 0.27 15.63
C PHE A 27 9.63 0.49 15.61
N THR A 28 10.36 -0.46 15.02
CA THR A 28 11.71 -0.18 14.54
C THR A 28 11.66 0.36 13.11
N LYS A 29 12.71 1.06 12.68
CA LYS A 29 12.81 1.56 11.31
C LYS A 29 12.74 0.42 10.29
N GLU A 30 13.37 -0.71 10.59
CA GLU A 30 13.40 -1.91 9.74
C GLU A 30 12.01 -2.52 9.57
N THR A 31 11.18 -2.43 10.63
CA THR A 31 9.78 -2.89 10.58
C THR A 31 8.97 -2.00 9.64
N ILE A 32 9.11 -0.67 9.78
CA ILE A 32 8.43 0.29 8.90
C ILE A 32 8.85 0.07 7.43
N ASP A 33 10.15 -0.10 7.17
CA ASP A 33 10.66 -0.32 5.81
C ASP A 33 10.13 -1.60 5.18
N SER A 34 10.05 -2.67 5.98
CA SER A 34 9.49 -3.94 5.53
C SER A 34 8.00 -3.83 5.19
N LEU A 35 7.23 -3.09 6.00
CA LEU A 35 5.81 -2.83 5.75
C LEU A 35 5.60 -1.96 4.52
N LEU A 36 6.41 -0.91 4.34
CA LEU A 36 6.34 -0.04 3.15
C LEU A 36 6.68 -0.80 1.87
N ALA A 37 7.71 -1.65 1.89
CA ALA A 37 8.05 -2.50 0.74
C ALA A 37 6.93 -3.48 0.40
N LEU A 38 6.28 -4.06 1.42
CA LEU A 38 5.12 -4.93 1.22
C LEU A 38 3.93 -4.17 0.64
N ALA A 39 3.65 -2.97 1.16
CA ALA A 39 2.57 -2.11 0.69
C ALA A 39 2.77 -1.69 -0.77
N GLU A 40 3.97 -1.25 -1.15
CA GLU A 40 4.30 -0.85 -2.52
C GLU A 40 4.05 -2.01 -3.50
N LYS A 41 4.49 -3.22 -3.15
CA LYS A 41 4.24 -4.42 -3.97
C LYS A 41 2.75 -4.69 -4.14
N GLY A 42 1.98 -4.66 -3.04
CA GLY A 42 0.54 -4.90 -3.08
C GLY A 42 -0.21 -3.84 -3.88
N ILE A 43 0.11 -2.57 -3.67
CA ILE A 43 -0.50 -1.44 -4.39
C ILE A 43 -0.21 -1.53 -5.90
N LYS A 44 1.01 -1.93 -6.30
CA LYS A 44 1.31 -2.16 -7.72
C LYS A 44 0.43 -3.24 -8.35
N GLN A 45 0.15 -4.32 -7.61
CA GLN A 45 -0.76 -5.38 -8.06
C GLN A 45 -2.21 -4.87 -8.16
N LEU A 46 -2.64 -4.05 -7.20
CA LEU A 46 -3.96 -3.43 -7.22
C LEU A 46 -4.13 -2.49 -8.43
N PHE A 47 -3.13 -1.66 -8.74
CA PHE A 47 -3.16 -0.81 -9.94
C PHE A 47 -3.28 -1.61 -11.24
N GLN A 48 -2.58 -2.74 -11.34
CA GLN A 48 -2.70 -3.64 -12.51
C GLN A 48 -4.12 -4.18 -12.65
N ALA A 49 -4.71 -4.66 -11.55
CA ALA A 49 -6.07 -5.20 -11.55
C ALA A 49 -7.12 -4.12 -11.86
N GLN A 50 -6.98 -2.94 -11.26
CA GLN A 50 -7.85 -1.78 -11.52
C GLN A 50 -7.78 -1.36 -12.98
N GLN A 51 -6.59 -1.31 -13.57
CA GLN A 51 -6.45 -0.95 -14.98
C GLN A 51 -7.08 -2.00 -15.90
N ALA A 52 -6.91 -3.29 -15.61
CA ALA A 52 -7.57 -4.35 -16.38
C ALA A 52 -9.12 -4.25 -16.30
N ALA A 53 -9.65 -3.93 -15.12
CA ALA A 53 -11.08 -3.72 -14.93
C ALA A 53 -11.60 -2.50 -15.71
N LEU A 54 -10.87 -1.38 -15.70
CA LEU A 54 -11.22 -0.18 -16.47
C LEU A 54 -11.19 -0.42 -17.98
N GLU A 55 -10.21 -1.17 -18.48
CA GLU A 55 -10.18 -1.52 -19.91
C GLU A 55 -11.35 -2.42 -20.29
N THR A 56 -11.71 -3.38 -19.44
CA THR A 56 -12.89 -4.24 -19.66
C THR A 56 -14.17 -3.40 -19.70
N ALA A 57 -14.32 -2.44 -18.79
CA ALA A 57 -15.51 -1.59 -18.70
C ALA A 57 -15.69 -0.66 -19.92
N LYS A 58 -14.59 -0.14 -20.48
CA LYS A 58 -14.61 0.74 -21.67
C LYS A 58 -15.02 0.03 -22.96
N ILE A 59 -14.95 -1.30 -22.99
CA ILE A 59 -15.27 -2.13 -24.17
C ILE A 59 -16.76 -2.50 -24.21
N THR A 60 -17.54 -2.11 -23.20
CA THR A 60 -19.01 -2.22 -23.14
C THR A 60 -19.68 -0.90 -23.55
#